data_AF-A0A968ZH02-F1
#
_entry.id   AF-A0A968ZH02-F1
#
_cell.length_a   1.000
_cell.length_b   1.000
_cell.length_c   1.000
_cell.angle_alpha   90.00
_cell.angle_beta   90.00
_cell.angle_gamma   90.00
#
_symmetry.space_group_name_H-M   'P 1'
#
loop_
_entity.id
_entity.type
_entity.pdbx_description
1 polymer ?
#
loop_
_entity_poly.entity_id
_entity_poly.type
_entity_poly.pdbx_seq_one_letter_code
_entity_poly.pdbx_strand_id
1 'polypeptide(L)'
;MARRSAPGVKADIVPIEVPAGGCAFHHGGTWHGSDMNRADRPRRSVVAHCMDSESQFHPTNVSYIYNRYKRHGELAMDESFFPILWRKDGYRTRWLDRSLPGMT
;
A
#
# COMPACT_ATOMS: atom_id res chain seq x y z
N MET A 1 12.69 10.14 -1.06
CA MET A 1 12.66 9.06 -0.06
C MET A 1 13.92 9.16 0.79
N ALA A 2 13.86 8.78 2.08
CA ALA A 2 15.05 8.70 2.93
C ALA A 2 15.11 7.35 3.68
N ARG A 3 16.33 6.92 4.04
CA ARG A 3 16.54 5.77 4.93
C ARG A 3 16.26 6.17 6.37
N ARG A 4 15.73 5.24 7.16
CA ARG A 4 15.61 5.40 8.61
C ARG A 4 17.01 5.71 9.18
N SER A 5 17.12 6.82 9.89
CA SER A 5 18.36 7.32 10.48
C SER A 5 18.22 7.41 12.00
N ALA A 6 19.32 7.30 12.73
CA ALA A 6 19.33 7.46 14.19
C ALA A 6 18.88 8.88 14.59
N PRO A 7 18.28 9.07 15.78
CA PRO A 7 17.97 10.41 16.28
C PRO A 7 19.19 11.34 16.22
N GLY A 8 19.03 12.55 15.71
CA GLY A 8 20.12 13.53 15.55
C GLY A 8 20.91 13.43 14.24
N VAL A 9 20.68 12.41 13.41
CA VAL A 9 21.29 12.31 12.07
C VAL A 9 20.41 13.00 11.05
N LYS A 10 20.99 13.93 10.27
CA LYS A 10 20.30 14.59 9.15
C LYS A 10 19.97 13.56 8.08
N ALA A 11 18.68 13.38 7.80
CA ALA A 11 18.25 12.52 6.72
C ALA A 11 18.68 13.09 5.37
N ASP A 12 19.25 12.25 4.51
CA ASP A 12 19.42 12.59 3.10
C ASP A 12 18.08 12.38 2.37
N ILE A 13 17.51 13.49 1.89
CA ILE A 13 16.18 13.51 1.28
C ILE A 13 16.36 13.58 -0.23
N VAL A 14 16.03 12.50 -0.92
CA VAL A 14 16.05 12.44 -2.39
C VAL A 14 14.65 12.75 -2.94
N PRO A 15 14.43 13.87 -3.67
CA PRO A 15 13.16 14.14 -4.34
C PRO A 15 12.92 13.15 -5.49
N ILE A 16 11.66 12.76 -5.69
CA ILE A 16 11.25 11.94 -6.83
C ILE A 16 10.17 12.71 -7.58
N GLU A 17 10.47 13.12 -8.81
CA GLU A 17 9.49 13.75 -9.70
C GLU A 17 8.67 12.68 -10.40
N VAL A 18 7.35 12.82 -10.34
CA VAL A 18 6.40 11.86 -10.93
C VAL A 18 5.52 12.60 -11.92
N PRO A 19 5.72 12.42 -13.24
CA PRO A 19 4.86 13.03 -14.26
C PRO A 19 3.46 12.40 -14.23
N ALA A 20 2.51 13.00 -14.95
CA ALA A 20 1.18 12.42 -15.12
C ALA A 20 1.29 11.01 -15.75
N GLY A 21 0.59 10.03 -15.16
CA GLY A 21 0.70 8.62 -15.54
C GLY A 21 1.92 7.89 -14.93
N GLY A 22 2.85 8.62 -14.29
CA GLY A 22 3.95 8.03 -13.54
C GLY A 22 3.50 7.45 -12.19
N CYS A 23 4.33 6.58 -11.63
CA CYS A 23 4.14 6.05 -10.28
C CYS A 23 5.49 5.88 -9.57
N ALA A 24 5.43 5.75 -8.24
CA ALA A 24 6.59 5.43 -7.41
C ALA A 24 6.21 4.29 -6.47
N PHE A 25 7.14 3.36 -6.25
CA PHE A 25 7.00 2.27 -5.29
C PHE A 25 7.96 2.50 -4.13
N HIS A 26 7.49 2.32 -2.91
CA HIS A 26 8.34 2.34 -1.72
C HIS A 26 7.99 1.19 -0.78
N HIS A 27 9.00 0.71 -0.05
CA HIS A 27 8.80 -0.29 0.99
C HIS A 27 8.07 0.33 2.19
N GLY A 28 7.32 -0.47 2.95
CA GLY A 28 6.54 0.01 4.11
C GLY A 28 7.38 0.63 5.22
N GLY A 29 8.66 0.25 5.31
CA GLY A 29 9.64 0.82 6.25
C GLY A 29 10.40 2.06 5.74
N THR A 30 10.15 2.52 4.52
CA THR A 30 10.84 3.69 3.95
C THR A 30 10.26 4.96 4.54
N TRP A 31 11.10 5.85 5.07
CA TRP A 31 10.64 7.19 5.45
C TRP A 31 10.40 8.02 4.19
N HIS A 32 9.19 8.54 4.06
CA HIS A 32 8.77 9.30 2.90
C HIS A 32 7.68 10.29 3.29
N GLY A 33 7.49 11.27 2.43
CA GLY A 33 6.49 12.31 2.60
C GLY A 33 6.42 13.15 1.34
N SER A 34 5.38 13.95 1.24
CA SER A 34 5.19 14.87 0.13
C SER A 34 5.55 16.28 0.57
N ASP A 35 6.37 16.97 -0.21
CA ASP A 35 6.67 18.39 0.06
C ASP A 35 5.45 19.29 -0.24
N MET A 36 5.50 20.55 0.20
CA MET A 36 4.47 21.55 -0.03
C MET A 36 4.13 21.71 -1.51
N ASN A 37 2.84 21.84 -1.83
CA ASN A 37 2.41 22.18 -3.16
C ASN A 37 2.56 23.69 -3.39
N ARG A 38 3.45 24.09 -4.31
CA ARG A 38 3.72 25.50 -4.66
C ARG A 38 2.96 25.98 -5.90
N ALA A 39 2.19 25.10 -6.54
CA ALA A 39 1.35 25.47 -7.67
C ALA A 39 0.01 26.05 -7.20
N ASP A 40 -0.64 26.82 -8.07
CA ASP A 40 -1.99 27.36 -7.93
C ASP A 40 -3.10 26.31 -8.11
N ARG A 41 -2.74 25.08 -8.48
CA ARG A 41 -3.64 23.95 -8.70
C ARG A 41 -3.39 22.80 -7.72
N PRO A 42 -4.43 22.03 -7.33
CA PRO A 42 -4.25 20.87 -6.47
C PRO A 42 -3.32 19.79 -7.04
N ARG A 43 -2.44 19.22 -6.20
CA ARG A 43 -1.71 17.98 -6.49
C ARG A 43 -2.55 16.78 -6.05
N ARG A 44 -2.94 15.92 -7.00
CA ARG A 44 -3.74 14.71 -6.76
C ARG A 44 -2.93 13.46 -7.03
N SER A 45 -3.09 12.44 -6.21
CA SER A 45 -2.47 11.12 -6.36
C SER A 45 -3.39 10.03 -5.82
N VAL A 46 -3.25 8.82 -6.35
CA VAL A 46 -3.89 7.60 -5.81
C VAL A 46 -2.80 6.74 -5.22
N VAL A 47 -3.05 6.17 -4.04
CA VAL A 47 -2.12 5.30 -3.33
C VAL A 47 -2.79 3.96 -3.09
N ALA A 48 -2.08 2.88 -3.38
CA ALA A 48 -2.49 1.52 -3.05
C ALA A 48 -1.39 0.86 -2.19
N HIS A 49 -1.79 0.27 -1.07
CA HIS A 49 -0.89 -0.58 -0.28
C HIS A 49 -1.04 -2.02 -0.74
N CYS A 50 0.09 -2.64 -1.09
CA CYS A 50 0.16 -4.07 -1.37
C CYS A 50 0.99 -4.76 -0.29
N MET A 51 0.62 -5.99 0.03
CA MET A 51 1.27 -6.85 1.01
C MET A 51 1.30 -8.29 0.50
N ASP A 52 2.02 -9.17 1.20
CA ASP A 52 2.10 -10.59 0.86
C ASP A 52 0.71 -11.24 0.92
N SER A 53 0.41 -12.17 0.00
CA SER A 53 -0.87 -12.90 -0.05
C SER A 53 -1.13 -13.74 1.21
N GLU A 54 -0.07 -14.13 1.91
CA GLU A 54 -0.13 -14.94 3.13
C GLU A 54 -0.15 -14.10 4.41
N SER A 55 -0.30 -12.78 4.28
CA SER A 55 -0.38 -11.88 5.42
C SER A 55 -1.61 -12.13 6.27
N GLN A 56 -1.45 -12.01 7.59
CA GLN A 56 -2.51 -12.20 8.57
C GLN A 56 -2.61 -11.01 9.50
N PHE A 57 -3.78 -10.83 10.11
CA PHE A 57 -3.91 -9.93 11.24
C PHE A 57 -3.00 -10.37 12.38
N HIS A 58 -2.36 -9.39 13.04
CA HIS A 58 -1.62 -9.68 14.26
C HIS A 58 -2.57 -10.20 15.35
N PRO A 59 -2.16 -11.19 16.16
CA PRO A 59 -3.00 -11.74 17.24
C PRO A 59 -3.39 -10.67 18.27
N THR A 60 -2.47 -9.75 18.56
CA THR A 60 -2.62 -8.76 19.64
C THR A 60 -2.48 -7.29 19.23
N ASN A 61 -1.88 -6.99 18.06
CA ASN A 61 -1.64 -5.61 17.65
C ASN A 61 -2.83 -5.14 16.82
N VAL A 62 -3.65 -4.30 17.43
CA VAL A 62 -4.89 -3.81 16.84
C VAL A 62 -4.66 -2.45 16.19
N SER A 63 -5.01 -2.34 14.91
CA SER A 63 -5.01 -1.10 14.14
C SER A 63 -6.45 -0.69 13.83
N TYR A 64 -6.80 0.57 14.13
CA TYR A 64 -8.14 1.09 13.89
C TYR A 64 -8.56 1.05 12.41
N ILE A 65 -7.60 1.10 11.48
CA ILE A 65 -7.88 1.15 10.03
C ILE A 65 -8.27 -0.24 9.51
N TYR A 66 -7.46 -1.26 9.81
CA TYR A 66 -7.61 -2.57 9.18
C TYR A 66 -8.39 -3.56 10.05
N ASN A 67 -8.34 -3.45 11.39
CA ASN A 67 -9.05 -4.42 12.25
C ASN A 67 -10.57 -4.31 12.18
N ARG A 68 -11.13 -3.22 11.62
CA ARG A 68 -12.57 -3.15 11.31
C ARG A 68 -13.04 -4.20 10.28
N TYR A 69 -12.11 -4.79 9.54
CA TYR A 69 -12.37 -5.87 8.58
C TYR A 69 -11.96 -7.26 9.10
N LYS A 70 -11.43 -7.33 10.33
CA LYS A 70 -11.05 -8.60 10.97
C LYS A 70 -12.29 -9.31 11.47
N ARG A 71 -12.45 -10.58 11.10
CA ARG A 71 -13.51 -11.45 11.63
C ARG A 71 -13.19 -11.86 13.07
N HIS A 72 -14.23 -12.01 13.88
CA HIS A 72 -14.07 -12.39 15.28
C HIS A 72 -13.46 -13.79 15.41
N GLY A 73 -12.37 -13.90 16.18
CA GLY A 73 -11.67 -15.17 16.39
C GLY A 73 -10.78 -15.62 15.22
N GLU A 74 -10.69 -14.86 14.13
CA GLU A 74 -9.88 -15.19 12.96
C GLU A 74 -8.70 -14.22 12.80
N LEU A 75 -7.56 -14.75 12.33
CA LEU A 75 -6.40 -13.93 11.91
C LEU A 75 -6.29 -13.83 10.40
N ALA A 76 -6.99 -14.69 9.65
CA ALA A 76 -7.02 -14.61 8.19
C ALA A 76 -7.62 -13.28 7.73
N MET A 77 -7.09 -12.77 6.63
CA MET A 77 -7.58 -11.56 5.97
C MET A 77 -8.56 -11.95 4.88
N ASP A 78 -9.82 -11.55 5.01
CA ASP A 78 -10.85 -11.96 4.05
C ASP A 78 -10.68 -11.25 2.70
N GLU A 79 -10.68 -12.03 1.62
CA GLU A 79 -10.48 -11.54 0.24
C GLU A 79 -11.59 -10.59 -0.27
N SER A 80 -12.72 -10.50 0.43
CA SER A 80 -13.74 -9.47 0.13
C SER A 80 -13.25 -8.07 0.48
N PHE A 81 -12.29 -7.95 1.41
CA PHE A 81 -11.68 -6.68 1.84
C PHE A 81 -10.22 -6.56 1.41
N PHE A 82 -9.51 -7.69 1.31
CA PHE A 82 -8.09 -7.76 0.97
C PHE A 82 -7.87 -8.74 -0.19
N PRO A 83 -8.32 -8.39 -1.41
CA PRO A 83 -8.23 -9.32 -2.53
C PRO A 83 -6.78 -9.60 -2.93
N ILE A 84 -6.51 -10.85 -3.28
CA ILE A 84 -5.25 -11.30 -3.83
C ILE A 84 -5.18 -10.89 -5.30
N LEU A 85 -4.22 -10.01 -5.61
CA LEU A 85 -3.97 -9.54 -6.97
C LEU A 85 -3.34 -10.63 -7.84
N TRP A 86 -2.38 -11.37 -7.31
CA TRP A 86 -1.72 -12.47 -8.00
C TRP A 86 -0.94 -13.33 -7.00
N ARG A 87 -0.68 -14.58 -7.37
CA ARG A 87 0.24 -15.51 -6.71
C ARG A 87 1.04 -16.27 -7.75
N LYS A 88 2.15 -16.88 -7.33
CA LYS A 88 3.04 -17.65 -8.21
C LYS A 88 2.37 -18.89 -8.83
N ASP A 89 1.36 -19.44 -8.17
CA ASP A 89 0.55 -20.56 -8.67
C ASP A 89 -0.58 -20.12 -9.61
N GLY A 90 -0.64 -18.84 -9.97
CA GLY A 90 -1.67 -18.27 -10.82
C GLY A 90 -2.97 -17.91 -10.09
N TYR A 91 -3.04 -18.08 -8.77
CA TYR A 91 -4.24 -17.68 -8.04
C TYR A 91 -4.44 -16.16 -8.03
N ARG A 92 -5.68 -15.75 -8.19
CA ARG A 92 -6.19 -14.37 -8.06
C ARG A 92 -7.61 -14.43 -7.52
N THR A 93 -8.00 -13.44 -6.72
CA THR A 93 -9.36 -13.37 -6.19
C THR A 93 -10.38 -13.26 -7.33
N ARG A 94 -11.26 -14.27 -7.44
CA ARG A 94 -12.14 -14.49 -8.60
C ARG A 94 -13.07 -13.32 -8.95
N TRP A 95 -13.47 -12.50 -7.99
CA TRP A 95 -14.39 -11.39 -8.27
C TRP A 95 -13.69 -10.20 -8.96
N LEU A 96 -12.37 -10.11 -8.90
CA LEU A 96 -11.61 -9.10 -9.64
C LEU A 96 -11.76 -9.27 -11.16
N ASP A 97 -11.91 -10.49 -11.64
CA ASP A 97 -12.00 -10.79 -13.08
C ASP A 97 -13.31 -10.30 -13.69
N ARG A 98 -14.37 -10.20 -12.87
CA ARG A 98 -15.66 -9.64 -13.28
C ARG A 98 -15.67 -8.10 -13.31
N SER A 99 -14.70 -7.47 -12.65
CA SER A 99 -14.68 -6.03 -12.40
C SER A 99 -13.86 -5.24 -13.44
N LEU A 100 -13.05 -5.93 -14.25
CA LEU A 100 -12.13 -5.34 -15.24
C LEU A 100 -12.17 -6.12 -16.57
N PRO A 101 -13.22 -5.97 -17.39
CA PRO A 101 -13.24 -6.58 -18.71
C PRO A 101 -12.12 -5.96 -19.58
N GLY A 102 -11.09 -6.75 -19.94
CA GLY A 102 -10.08 -6.36 -20.94
C GLY A 102 -8.60 -6.52 -20.58
N MET A 103 -8.23 -7.19 -19.48
CA MET A 103 -6.82 -7.48 -19.12
C MET A 103 -6.49 -8.99 -19.18
N THR A 104 -6.79 -9.63 -20.31
CA THR A 104 -6.26 -10.95 -20.67
C THR A 104 -5.44 -10.85 -21.93
#